data_AF-A0A397UFK6-F1
#
_entry.id   AF-A0A397UFK6-F1
#
_cell.length_a   1.000
_cell.length_b   1.000
_cell.length_c   1.000
_cell.angle_alpha   90.00
_cell.angle_beta   90.00
_cell.angle_gamma   90.00
#
_symmetry.space_group_name_H-M   'P 1'
#
loop_
_entity.id
_entity.type
_entity.pdbx_description
1 polymer ?
#
loop_
_entity_poly.entity_id
_entity_poly.type
_entity_poly.pdbx_seq_one_letter_code
_entity_poly.pdbx_strand_id
1 'polypeptide(L)'
;MGRYEESLADLNKSLEIDPNNTVVLNCRGLIYLKMCRYEESLANLNKTLEIDPNHGTALNNRGLTYQKMGRYEESLTDLNKSLEIDPNDVSTLCNRGLTYKKMGKYKKSLADFNKSLEIDPNNALALNNRGLTYPNTCRYEESLIDLNKSLEINPNNGTILNNRAISYQMMGRYEESLADLNKSLEINPNSALASTNRGEIYRKMGRHKEALSDLNKSFGIKANNTTENYLSLESVQTFKIHYEYQLNRFNVDNYGIEIYGMTYDSFDKEYLMVFEYADKGDLRHYLSKNFKTLDWKQKIKILRTISDNLDYIHQNYVHGDFHSGNILMISTRESVNIPYLVGDKVAVISLNEGDKISIEPKISDLGLSRKINEPTANKKLCGEVSSSAPEVLLGKQPTRESDIYCLGIIMSEVSTGKPPFENISRTAISLEIDIYNGLRPEFASGTPDVYIKLAKQCMDDDPTKRPTAKSVYEQLQDWEIILNMEQNELNEEQIQIRNQFLEADKIISSPTNTSLKHHDAVDICQSISEPETSEISEPIDITDPEISDLEIK
;
A
#
# COMPACT_ATOMS: atom_id res chain seq x y z
N MET A 1 -16.83 -0.01 -37.71
CA MET A 1 -17.16 -1.37 -38.22
C MET A 1 -16.38 -2.40 -37.41
N GLY A 2 -17.04 -3.35 -36.72
CA GLY A 2 -16.41 -4.35 -35.82
C GLY A 2 -16.63 -5.81 -36.22
N ARG A 3 -16.86 -6.09 -37.51
CA ARG A 3 -17.16 -7.44 -38.02
C ARG A 3 -15.88 -8.23 -38.31
N TYR A 4 -14.99 -8.33 -37.31
CA TYR A 4 -13.68 -8.97 -37.47
C TYR A 4 -13.80 -10.45 -37.84
N GLU A 5 -14.74 -11.18 -37.23
CA GLU A 5 -14.95 -12.60 -37.52
C GLU A 5 -15.41 -12.86 -38.96
N GLU A 6 -16.23 -11.98 -39.51
CA GLU A 6 -16.65 -12.09 -40.92
C GLU A 6 -15.51 -11.75 -41.88
N SER A 7 -14.73 -10.71 -41.55
CA SER A 7 -13.52 -10.40 -42.30
C SER A 7 -12.54 -11.59 -42.28
N LEU A 8 -12.38 -12.27 -41.14
CA LEU A 8 -11.56 -13.48 -41.06
C LEU A 8 -12.11 -14.60 -41.93
N ALA A 9 -13.44 -14.80 -41.98
CA ALA A 9 -14.05 -15.82 -42.83
C ALA A 9 -13.77 -15.59 -44.32
N ASP A 10 -13.86 -14.35 -44.79
CA ASP A 10 -13.56 -14.01 -46.18
C ASP A 10 -12.06 -14.11 -46.50
N LEU A 11 -11.19 -13.66 -45.60
CA LEU A 11 -9.74 -13.82 -45.74
C LEU A 11 -9.33 -15.30 -45.76
N ASN A 12 -9.99 -16.15 -44.96
CA ASN A 12 -9.75 -17.59 -44.96
C ASN A 12 -10.09 -18.22 -46.32
N LYS A 13 -11.26 -17.91 -46.89
CA LYS A 13 -11.63 -18.38 -48.24
C LYS A 13 -10.62 -17.91 -49.30
N SER A 14 -10.14 -16.68 -49.19
CA SER A 14 -9.11 -16.16 -50.10
C SER A 14 -7.80 -16.94 -50.00
N LEU A 15 -7.40 -17.36 -48.79
CA LEU A 15 -6.19 -18.16 -48.55
C LEU A 15 -6.37 -19.65 -48.89
N GLU A 16 -7.60 -20.16 -48.97
CA GLU A 16 -7.88 -21.48 -49.56
C GLU A 16 -7.58 -21.49 -51.07
N ILE A 17 -7.83 -20.37 -51.75
CA ILE A 17 -7.57 -20.21 -53.19
C ILE A 17 -6.08 -19.94 -53.45
N ASP A 18 -5.48 -19.02 -52.70
CA ASP A 18 -4.05 -18.69 -52.77
C ASP A 18 -3.43 -18.63 -51.37
N PRO A 19 -2.83 -19.74 -50.89
CA PRO A 19 -2.26 -19.82 -49.55
C PRO A 19 -1.06 -18.90 -49.29
N ASN A 20 -0.43 -18.37 -50.36
CA ASN A 20 0.79 -17.58 -50.28
C ASN A 20 0.57 -16.11 -50.65
N ASN A 21 -0.69 -15.66 -50.72
CA ASN A 21 -1.01 -14.26 -50.92
C ASN A 21 -0.56 -13.41 -49.72
N THR A 22 0.56 -12.71 -49.87
CA THR A 22 1.20 -11.90 -48.82
C THR A 22 0.31 -10.77 -48.32
N VAL A 23 -0.46 -10.14 -49.21
CA VAL A 23 -1.40 -9.06 -48.84
C VAL A 23 -2.50 -9.59 -47.93
N VAL A 24 -3.09 -10.73 -48.29
CA VAL A 24 -4.17 -11.35 -47.51
C VAL A 24 -3.66 -11.88 -46.16
N LEU A 25 -2.47 -12.50 -46.14
CA LEU A 25 -1.82 -12.94 -44.89
C LEU A 25 -1.53 -11.74 -43.97
N ASN A 26 -0.97 -10.65 -44.49
CA ASN A 26 -0.72 -9.43 -43.73
C ASN A 26 -2.02 -8.82 -43.18
N CYS A 27 -3.06 -8.70 -44.01
CA CYS A 27 -4.38 -8.22 -43.57
C CYS A 27 -4.96 -9.10 -42.47
N ARG A 28 -4.89 -10.42 -42.61
CA ARG A 28 -5.36 -11.37 -41.58
C ARG A 28 -4.57 -11.23 -40.28
N GLY A 29 -3.24 -11.07 -40.38
CA GLY A 29 -2.37 -10.79 -39.25
C GLY A 29 -2.76 -9.51 -38.50
N LEU A 30 -3.08 -8.43 -39.22
CA LEU A 30 -3.55 -7.17 -38.63
C LEU A 30 -4.91 -7.33 -37.94
N ILE A 31 -5.84 -8.11 -38.51
CA ILE A 31 -7.13 -8.38 -37.86
C ILE A 31 -6.93 -9.16 -36.56
N TYR A 32 -6.10 -10.20 -36.55
CA TYR A 32 -5.77 -10.93 -35.33
C TYR A 32 -5.12 -10.02 -34.27
N LEU A 33 -4.24 -9.10 -34.67
CA LEU A 33 -3.67 -8.09 -33.77
C LEU A 33 -4.77 -7.22 -33.14
N LYS A 34 -5.73 -6.74 -33.94
CA LYS A 34 -6.87 -5.94 -33.44
C LYS A 34 -7.80 -6.72 -32.49
N MET A 35 -7.80 -8.04 -32.57
CA MET A 35 -8.53 -8.95 -31.68
C MET A 35 -7.71 -9.40 -30.46
N CYS A 36 -6.51 -8.85 -30.26
CA CYS A 36 -5.55 -9.27 -29.22
C CYS A 36 -5.09 -10.73 -29.32
N ARG A 37 -5.23 -11.36 -30.50
CA ARG A 37 -4.79 -12.72 -30.82
C ARG A 37 -3.37 -12.68 -31.39
N TYR A 38 -2.41 -12.41 -30.50
CA TYR A 38 -1.05 -12.02 -30.90
C TYR A 38 -0.28 -13.16 -31.57
N GLU A 39 -0.43 -14.40 -31.11
CA GLU A 39 0.29 -15.53 -31.71
C GLU A 39 -0.20 -15.84 -33.13
N GLU A 40 -1.52 -15.79 -33.36
CA GLU A 40 -2.07 -15.94 -34.71
C GLU A 40 -1.67 -14.77 -35.62
N SER A 41 -1.57 -13.56 -35.07
CA SER A 41 -1.02 -12.41 -35.78
C SER A 41 0.42 -12.66 -36.22
N LEU A 42 1.29 -13.07 -35.29
CA LEU A 42 2.69 -13.39 -35.58
C LEU A 42 2.83 -14.51 -36.61
N ALA A 43 2.04 -15.59 -36.52
CA ALA A 43 2.10 -16.70 -37.47
C ALA A 43 1.83 -16.24 -38.92
N ASN A 44 0.83 -15.37 -39.11
CA ASN A 44 0.49 -14.83 -40.43
C ASN A 44 1.55 -13.86 -40.95
N LEU A 45 2.06 -12.99 -40.09
CA LEU A 45 3.07 -11.99 -40.44
C LEU A 45 4.42 -12.64 -40.71
N ASN A 46 4.79 -13.68 -39.96
CA ASN A 46 5.97 -14.50 -40.23
C ASN A 46 5.88 -15.18 -41.60
N LYS A 47 4.74 -15.82 -41.91
CA LYS A 47 4.54 -16.42 -43.23
C LYS A 47 4.62 -15.39 -44.35
N THR A 48 4.10 -14.18 -44.12
CA THR A 48 4.22 -13.07 -45.09
C THR A 48 5.68 -12.73 -45.35
N LEU A 49 6.50 -12.65 -44.30
CA LEU A 49 7.91 -12.26 -44.37
C LEU A 49 8.85 -13.40 -44.80
N GLU A 50 8.41 -14.65 -44.68
CA GLU A 50 9.07 -15.81 -45.31
C GLU A 50 8.93 -15.75 -46.84
N ILE A 51 7.78 -15.31 -47.34
CA ILE A 51 7.48 -15.20 -48.78
C ILE A 51 8.09 -13.91 -49.36
N ASP A 52 7.92 -12.77 -48.66
CA ASP A 52 8.48 -11.48 -49.03
C ASP A 52 9.19 -10.83 -47.82
N PRO A 53 10.50 -11.05 -47.67
CA PRO A 53 11.28 -10.52 -46.56
C PRO A 53 11.32 -8.99 -46.46
N ASN A 54 10.98 -8.25 -47.52
CA ASN A 54 11.01 -6.80 -47.60
C ASN A 54 9.60 -6.18 -47.66
N HIS A 55 8.58 -6.92 -47.21
CA HIS A 55 7.22 -6.40 -47.11
C HIS A 55 7.12 -5.40 -45.94
N GLY A 56 7.36 -4.11 -46.20
CA GLY A 56 7.41 -3.03 -45.19
C GLY A 56 6.20 -3.01 -44.25
N THR A 57 4.97 -3.10 -44.78
CA THR A 57 3.75 -3.11 -43.94
C THR A 57 3.67 -4.32 -43.00
N ALA A 58 4.15 -5.49 -43.42
CA ALA A 58 4.14 -6.69 -42.59
C ALA A 58 5.21 -6.61 -41.49
N LEU A 59 6.37 -6.02 -41.78
CA LEU A 59 7.37 -5.67 -40.77
C LEU A 59 6.80 -4.69 -39.74
N ASN A 60 6.13 -3.61 -40.19
CA ASN A 60 5.49 -2.65 -39.29
C ASN A 60 4.43 -3.31 -38.40
N ASN A 61 3.54 -4.11 -38.99
CA ASN A 61 2.49 -4.82 -38.25
C ASN A 61 3.08 -5.84 -37.26
N ARG A 62 4.14 -6.57 -37.64
CA ARG A 62 4.80 -7.54 -36.74
C ARG A 62 5.53 -6.84 -35.62
N GLY A 63 6.18 -5.73 -35.93
CA GLY A 63 6.79 -4.84 -34.94
C GLY A 63 5.77 -4.31 -33.94
N LEU A 64 4.57 -3.92 -34.39
CA LEU A 64 3.48 -3.50 -33.51
C LEU A 64 2.94 -4.67 -32.66
N THR A 65 2.83 -5.88 -33.22
CA THR A 65 2.45 -7.08 -32.46
C THR A 65 3.46 -7.39 -31.35
N TYR A 66 4.76 -7.38 -31.65
CA TYR A 66 5.82 -7.54 -30.64
C TYR A 66 5.75 -6.46 -29.56
N GLN A 67 5.51 -5.20 -29.94
CA GLN A 67 5.35 -4.10 -28.99
C GLN A 67 4.17 -4.34 -28.03
N LYS A 68 3.04 -4.87 -28.52
CA LYS A 68 1.86 -5.20 -27.69
C LYS A 68 2.11 -6.39 -26.75
N MET A 69 3.03 -7.28 -27.11
CA MET A 69 3.49 -8.38 -26.26
C MET A 69 4.62 -7.99 -25.29
N GLY A 70 5.07 -6.72 -25.27
CA GLY A 70 6.20 -6.27 -24.46
C GLY A 70 7.59 -6.64 -25.00
N ARG A 71 7.66 -7.20 -26.22
CA ARG A 71 8.89 -7.64 -26.89
C ARG A 71 9.51 -6.48 -27.68
N TYR A 72 10.07 -5.51 -26.96
CA TYR A 72 10.42 -4.21 -27.54
C TYR A 72 11.64 -4.25 -28.47
N GLU A 73 12.66 -5.08 -28.21
CA GLU A 73 13.85 -5.14 -29.07
C GLU A 73 13.54 -5.84 -30.40
N GLU A 74 12.70 -6.88 -30.42
CA GLU A 74 12.21 -7.47 -31.68
C GLU A 74 11.32 -6.49 -32.45
N SER A 75 10.48 -5.72 -31.74
CA SER A 75 9.69 -4.65 -32.33
C SER A 75 10.58 -3.62 -33.03
N LEU A 76 11.62 -3.13 -32.36
CA LEU A 76 12.57 -2.17 -32.95
C LEU A 76 13.30 -2.75 -34.17
N THR A 77 13.66 -4.03 -34.14
CA THR A 77 14.34 -4.70 -35.26
C THR A 77 13.47 -4.65 -36.52
N ASP A 78 12.20 -5.03 -36.42
CA ASP A 78 11.28 -5.01 -37.56
C ASP A 78 10.93 -3.59 -38.02
N LEU A 79 10.69 -2.67 -37.08
CA LEU A 79 10.36 -1.28 -37.39
C LEU A 79 11.55 -0.56 -38.06
N ASN A 80 12.79 -0.86 -37.64
CA ASN A 80 13.99 -0.35 -38.30
C ASN A 80 14.08 -0.86 -39.73
N LYS A 81 13.90 -2.17 -39.95
CA LYS A 81 13.92 -2.76 -41.29
C LYS A 81 12.82 -2.19 -42.19
N SER A 82 11.62 -1.95 -41.64
CA SER A 82 10.54 -1.28 -42.36
C SER A 82 10.94 0.15 -42.79
N LEU A 83 11.62 0.91 -41.92
CA LEU A 83 12.12 2.26 -42.24
C LEU A 83 13.37 2.28 -43.11
N GLU A 84 14.11 1.18 -43.23
CA GLU A 84 15.14 1.02 -44.26
C GLU A 84 14.52 0.89 -45.65
N ILE A 85 13.34 0.28 -45.75
CA ILE A 85 12.58 0.10 -46.99
C ILE A 85 11.86 1.40 -47.37
N ASP A 86 11.13 2.01 -46.43
CA ASP A 86 10.50 3.32 -46.60
C ASP A 86 10.82 4.24 -45.41
N PRO A 87 11.85 5.11 -45.54
CA PRO A 87 12.24 6.01 -44.46
C PRO A 87 11.17 7.04 -44.05
N ASN A 88 10.15 7.26 -44.87
CA ASN A 88 9.13 8.27 -44.67
C ASN A 88 7.75 7.67 -44.34
N ASP A 89 7.67 6.37 -44.03
CA ASP A 89 6.43 5.79 -43.55
C ASP A 89 6.08 6.34 -42.16
N VAL A 90 5.12 7.26 -42.15
CA VAL A 90 4.58 7.96 -40.99
C VAL A 90 4.09 6.96 -39.93
N SER A 91 3.49 5.83 -40.35
CA SER A 91 2.96 4.82 -39.42
C SER A 91 4.09 4.09 -38.68
N THR A 92 5.11 3.65 -39.43
CA THR A 92 6.27 2.99 -38.81
C THR A 92 7.06 3.96 -37.93
N LEU A 93 7.24 5.23 -38.33
CA LEU A 93 7.86 6.26 -37.48
C LEU A 93 7.10 6.43 -36.16
N CYS A 94 5.76 6.52 -36.21
CA CYS A 94 4.93 6.61 -35.01
C CYS A 94 5.06 5.37 -34.11
N ASN A 95 5.02 4.17 -34.68
CA ASN A 95 5.14 2.93 -33.93
C ASN A 95 6.52 2.81 -33.29
N ARG A 96 7.60 3.12 -34.02
CA ARG A 96 8.97 3.09 -33.47
C ARG A 96 9.16 4.14 -32.38
N GLY A 97 8.63 5.34 -32.60
CA GLY A 97 8.59 6.41 -31.60
C GLY A 97 7.89 5.96 -30.33
N LEU A 98 6.75 5.26 -30.45
CA LEU A 98 6.01 4.70 -29.32
C LEU A 98 6.78 3.58 -28.60
N THR A 99 7.43 2.68 -29.34
CA THR A 99 8.30 1.63 -28.76
C THR A 99 9.46 2.27 -27.98
N TYR A 100 10.15 3.26 -28.54
CA TYR A 100 11.19 3.99 -27.80
C TYR A 100 10.66 4.68 -26.54
N LYS A 101 9.45 5.25 -26.58
CA LYS A 101 8.81 5.84 -25.40
C LYS A 101 8.62 4.81 -24.29
N LYS A 102 8.07 3.63 -24.63
CA LYS A 102 7.84 2.53 -23.68
C LYS A 102 9.13 2.02 -23.04
N MET A 103 10.24 2.06 -23.76
CA MET A 103 11.57 1.71 -23.25
C MET A 103 12.28 2.85 -22.50
N GLY A 104 11.60 3.98 -22.24
CA GLY A 104 12.22 5.17 -21.62
C GLY A 104 13.24 5.91 -22.49
N LYS A 105 13.39 5.54 -23.77
CA LYS A 105 14.31 6.16 -24.75
C LYS A 105 13.69 7.44 -25.34
N TYR A 106 13.30 8.40 -24.50
CA TYR A 106 12.47 9.56 -24.86
C TYR A 106 13.06 10.44 -25.97
N LYS A 107 14.38 10.67 -25.99
CA LYS A 107 15.02 11.49 -27.05
C LYS A 107 14.86 10.87 -28.45
N LYS A 108 15.00 9.55 -28.56
CA LYS A 108 14.80 8.82 -29.83
C LYS A 108 13.34 8.82 -30.23
N SER A 109 12.46 8.64 -29.25
CA SER A 109 11.00 8.74 -29.44
C SER A 109 10.58 10.10 -30.02
N LEU A 110 11.05 11.20 -29.43
CA LEU A 110 10.78 12.55 -29.92
C LEU A 110 11.33 12.79 -31.34
N ALA A 111 12.50 12.24 -31.68
CA ALA A 111 13.06 12.37 -33.02
C ALA A 111 12.17 11.69 -34.08
N ASP A 112 11.65 10.50 -33.80
CA ASP A 112 10.75 9.80 -34.71
C ASP A 112 9.39 10.51 -34.85
N PHE A 113 8.82 11.01 -33.74
CA PHE A 113 7.58 11.79 -33.81
C PHE A 113 7.79 13.14 -34.54
N ASN A 114 8.93 13.79 -34.37
CA ASN A 114 9.28 14.99 -35.13
C ASN A 114 9.31 14.70 -36.63
N LYS A 115 10.03 13.67 -37.05
CA LYS A 115 10.10 13.27 -38.46
C LYS A 115 8.72 12.92 -39.03
N SER A 116 7.91 12.19 -38.26
CA SER A 116 6.52 11.88 -38.61
C SER A 116 5.69 13.14 -38.84
N LEU A 117 5.82 14.14 -37.98
CA LEU A 117 5.09 15.42 -38.06
C LEU A 117 5.66 16.41 -39.08
N GLU A 118 6.92 16.25 -39.50
CA GLU A 118 7.48 16.96 -40.66
C GLU A 118 6.83 16.46 -41.97
N ILE A 119 6.50 15.16 -42.04
CA ILE A 119 5.87 14.53 -43.20
C ILE A 119 4.35 14.76 -43.20
N ASP A 120 3.69 14.53 -42.07
CA ASP A 120 2.25 14.79 -41.87
C ASP A 120 2.02 15.65 -40.61
N PRO A 121 1.97 16.99 -40.78
CA PRO A 121 1.79 17.93 -39.67
C PRO A 121 0.49 17.78 -38.89
N ASN A 122 -0.52 17.10 -39.45
CA ASN A 122 -1.84 16.93 -38.84
C ASN A 122 -2.07 15.48 -38.38
N ASN A 123 -1.01 14.69 -38.24
CA ASN A 123 -1.12 13.37 -37.65
C ASN A 123 -1.46 13.47 -36.15
N ALA A 124 -2.74 13.30 -35.82
CA ALA A 124 -3.23 13.42 -34.45
C ALA A 124 -2.57 12.42 -33.48
N LEU A 125 -2.22 11.21 -33.95
CA LEU A 125 -1.54 10.19 -33.15
C LEU A 125 -0.11 10.60 -32.81
N ALA A 126 0.63 11.13 -33.78
CA ALA A 126 1.98 11.63 -33.58
C ALA A 126 1.98 12.84 -32.65
N LEU A 127 1.07 13.80 -32.85
CA LEU A 127 0.89 14.96 -31.96
C LEU A 127 0.59 14.53 -30.53
N ASN A 128 -0.37 13.61 -30.34
CA ASN A 128 -0.75 13.14 -29.01
C ASN A 128 0.42 12.42 -28.29
N ASN A 129 1.12 11.53 -29.00
CA ASN A 129 2.21 10.78 -28.40
C ASN A 129 3.46 11.64 -28.16
N ARG A 130 3.76 12.60 -29.04
CA ARG A 130 4.85 13.57 -28.83
C ARG A 130 4.53 14.47 -27.64
N GLY A 131 3.31 14.99 -27.57
CA GLY A 131 2.77 15.71 -26.43
C GLY A 131 2.96 14.93 -25.12
N LEU A 132 2.47 13.70 -25.06
CA LEU A 132 2.63 12.83 -23.87
C LEU A 132 4.10 12.49 -23.53
N THR A 133 5.02 12.58 -24.49
CA THR A 133 6.44 12.28 -24.25
C THR A 133 7.17 13.47 -23.63
N TYR A 134 6.80 14.70 -23.96
CA TYR A 134 7.50 15.90 -23.50
C TYR A 134 7.56 16.10 -21.97
N PRO A 135 6.52 15.79 -21.16
CA PRO A 135 6.59 15.88 -19.71
C PRO A 135 7.73 15.06 -19.09
N ASN A 136 8.09 13.91 -19.68
CA ASN A 136 9.22 13.09 -19.23
C ASN A 136 10.59 13.75 -19.46
N THR A 137 10.61 14.84 -20.23
CA THR A 137 11.79 15.68 -20.49
C THR A 137 11.65 17.09 -19.92
N CYS A 138 10.65 17.32 -19.07
CA CYS A 138 10.32 18.62 -18.46
C CYS A 138 9.98 19.74 -19.46
N ARG A 139 9.44 19.39 -20.64
CA ARG A 139 9.09 20.33 -21.74
C ARG A 139 7.57 20.56 -21.82
N TYR A 140 7.00 21.13 -20.77
CA TYR A 140 5.54 21.13 -20.59
C TYR A 140 4.80 22.03 -21.57
N GLU A 141 5.37 23.17 -21.95
CA GLU A 141 4.79 24.11 -22.90
C GLU A 141 4.67 23.49 -24.31
N GLU A 142 5.71 22.79 -24.78
CA GLU A 142 5.64 22.08 -26.06
C GLU A 142 4.62 20.93 -26.04
N SER A 143 4.45 20.27 -24.89
CA SER A 143 3.36 19.31 -24.69
C SER A 143 1.99 19.93 -24.95
N LEU A 144 1.72 21.09 -24.35
CA LEU A 144 0.44 21.77 -24.49
C LEU A 144 0.17 22.20 -25.93
N ILE A 145 1.19 22.67 -26.67
CA ILE A 145 1.04 23.05 -28.08
C ILE A 145 0.56 21.85 -28.92
N ASP A 146 1.23 20.71 -28.77
CA ASP A 146 0.89 19.52 -29.54
C ASP A 146 -0.47 18.92 -29.16
N LEU A 147 -0.78 18.88 -27.86
CA LEU A 147 -2.05 18.34 -27.36
C LEU A 147 -3.22 19.25 -27.73
N ASN A 148 -3.03 20.57 -27.74
CA ASN A 148 -4.02 21.51 -28.26
C ASN A 148 -4.30 21.28 -29.73
N LYS A 149 -3.26 21.17 -30.56
CA LYS A 149 -3.42 20.88 -31.99
C LYS A 149 -4.10 19.53 -32.23
N SER A 150 -3.76 18.51 -31.43
CA SER A 150 -4.41 17.20 -31.51
C SER A 150 -5.90 17.27 -31.12
N LEU A 151 -6.28 18.11 -30.15
CA LEU A 151 -7.68 18.37 -29.78
C LEU A 151 -8.42 19.25 -30.79
N GLU A 152 -7.76 20.14 -31.53
CA GLU A 152 -8.39 20.84 -32.66
C GLU A 152 -8.83 19.86 -33.76
N ILE A 153 -8.04 18.80 -33.98
CA ILE A 153 -8.35 17.74 -34.94
C ILE A 153 -9.42 16.79 -34.37
N ASN A 154 -9.30 16.39 -33.10
CA ASN A 154 -10.22 15.46 -32.43
C ASN A 154 -10.75 16.04 -31.09
N PRO A 155 -11.77 16.92 -31.12
CA PRO A 155 -12.20 17.70 -29.95
C PRO A 155 -12.79 16.92 -28.77
N ASN A 156 -13.27 15.70 -29.03
CA ASN A 156 -13.95 14.84 -28.06
C ASN A 156 -13.15 13.56 -27.75
N ASN A 157 -11.82 13.65 -27.81
CA ASN A 157 -10.96 12.52 -27.43
C ASN A 157 -10.56 12.62 -25.94
N GLY A 158 -11.15 11.77 -25.10
CA GLY A 158 -10.87 11.72 -23.67
C GLY A 158 -9.40 11.45 -23.33
N THR A 159 -8.72 10.63 -24.13
CA THR A 159 -7.29 10.31 -23.93
C THR A 159 -6.41 11.53 -24.13
N ILE A 160 -6.67 12.36 -25.15
CA ILE A 160 -5.89 13.59 -25.38
C ILE A 160 -6.16 14.61 -24.27
N LEU A 161 -7.41 14.74 -23.80
CA LEU A 161 -7.75 15.58 -22.65
C LEU A 161 -7.01 15.14 -21.38
N ASN A 162 -6.97 13.84 -21.09
CA ASN A 162 -6.20 13.30 -19.96
C ASN A 162 -4.70 13.63 -20.07
N ASN A 163 -4.11 13.47 -21.26
CA ASN A 163 -2.70 13.78 -21.48
C ASN A 163 -2.40 15.28 -21.30
N ARG A 164 -3.32 16.16 -21.72
CA ARG A 164 -3.18 17.61 -21.52
C ARG A 164 -3.32 17.99 -20.06
N ALA A 165 -4.24 17.35 -19.34
CA ALA A 165 -4.37 17.50 -17.90
C ALA A 165 -3.07 17.12 -17.15
N ILE A 166 -2.41 16.01 -17.51
CA ILE A 166 -1.11 15.64 -16.92
C ILE A 166 -0.07 16.74 -17.14
N SER A 167 -0.07 17.38 -18.32
CA SER A 167 0.86 18.48 -18.60
C SER A 167 0.56 19.72 -17.74
N TYR A 168 -0.72 20.09 -17.60
CA TYR A 168 -1.14 21.15 -16.68
C TYR A 168 -0.78 20.83 -15.22
N GLN A 169 -0.97 19.59 -14.78
CA GLN A 169 -0.59 19.12 -13.45
C GLN A 169 0.89 19.34 -13.16
N MET A 170 1.77 18.96 -14.10
CA MET A 170 3.22 19.11 -13.91
C MET A 170 3.64 20.58 -13.85
N MET A 171 2.86 21.48 -14.45
CA MET A 171 3.05 22.93 -14.33
C MET A 171 2.38 23.55 -13.09
N GLY A 172 1.72 22.75 -12.24
CA GLY A 172 0.96 23.26 -11.09
C GLY A 172 -0.36 23.96 -11.44
N ARG A 173 -0.83 23.85 -12.69
CA ARG A 173 -2.05 24.46 -13.22
C ARG A 173 -3.25 23.53 -12.96
N TYR A 174 -3.62 23.40 -11.69
CA TYR A 174 -4.56 22.36 -11.25
C TYR A 174 -5.99 22.58 -11.74
N GLU A 175 -6.45 23.83 -11.81
CA GLU A 175 -7.78 24.18 -12.27
C GLU A 175 -7.99 23.81 -13.75
N GLU A 176 -7.02 24.11 -14.63
CA GLU A 176 -7.08 23.71 -16.03
C GLU A 176 -6.99 22.18 -16.19
N SER A 177 -6.17 21.52 -15.37
CA SER A 177 -6.11 20.05 -15.32
C SER A 177 -7.46 19.44 -14.97
N LEU A 178 -8.15 19.97 -13.95
CA LEU A 178 -9.48 19.49 -13.54
C LEU A 178 -10.53 19.70 -14.65
N ALA A 179 -10.48 20.83 -15.35
CA ALA A 179 -11.41 21.10 -16.45
C ALA A 179 -11.31 20.05 -17.56
N ASP A 180 -10.08 19.69 -17.95
CA ASP A 180 -9.84 18.65 -18.96
C ASP A 180 -10.26 17.26 -18.48
N LEU A 181 -9.98 16.91 -17.23
CA LEU A 181 -10.35 15.61 -16.65
C LEU A 181 -11.87 15.48 -16.49
N ASN A 182 -12.56 16.57 -16.14
CA ASN A 182 -14.02 16.61 -16.10
C ASN A 182 -14.60 16.35 -17.50
N LYS A 183 -14.10 17.05 -18.52
CA LYS A 183 -14.56 16.83 -19.90
C LYS A 183 -14.23 15.40 -20.38
N SER A 184 -13.08 14.84 -20.01
CA SER A 184 -12.75 13.44 -20.32
C SER A 184 -13.74 12.47 -19.67
N LEU A 185 -14.18 12.73 -18.44
CA LEU A 185 -15.14 11.89 -17.71
C LEU A 185 -16.59 12.13 -18.16
N GLU A 186 -16.91 13.26 -18.75
CA GLU A 186 -18.17 13.46 -19.46
C GLU A 186 -18.24 12.61 -20.74
N ILE A 187 -17.11 12.48 -21.46
CA ILE A 187 -16.99 11.66 -22.67
C ILE A 187 -17.00 10.17 -22.33
N ASN A 188 -16.16 9.75 -21.37
CA ASN A 188 -16.12 8.37 -20.88
C ASN A 188 -16.24 8.36 -19.34
N PRO A 189 -17.46 8.22 -18.80
CA PRO A 189 -17.70 8.17 -17.36
C PRO A 189 -17.02 7.01 -16.64
N ASN A 190 -16.65 5.96 -17.37
CA ASN A 190 -15.98 4.76 -16.85
C ASN A 190 -14.47 4.78 -17.14
N SER A 191 -13.87 5.93 -17.45
CA SER A 191 -12.41 6.01 -17.57
C SER A 191 -11.77 5.96 -16.18
N ALA A 192 -11.18 4.81 -15.85
CA ALA A 192 -10.40 4.64 -14.62
C ALA A 192 -9.19 5.59 -14.59
N LEU A 193 -8.50 5.74 -15.73
CA LEU A 193 -7.34 6.63 -15.87
C LEU A 193 -7.71 8.09 -15.56
N ALA A 194 -8.79 8.60 -16.16
CA ALA A 194 -9.25 9.97 -15.91
C ALA A 194 -9.66 10.18 -14.45
N SER A 195 -10.34 9.21 -13.86
CA SER A 195 -10.73 9.25 -12.44
C SER A 195 -9.51 9.25 -11.51
N THR A 196 -8.51 8.40 -11.78
CA THR A 196 -7.25 8.39 -11.01
C THR A 196 -6.52 9.73 -11.11
N ASN A 197 -6.34 10.26 -12.32
CA ASN A 197 -5.65 11.53 -12.51
C ASN A 197 -6.39 12.67 -11.80
N ARG A 198 -7.73 12.71 -11.87
CA ARG A 198 -8.53 13.74 -11.19
C ARG A 198 -8.45 13.64 -9.68
N GLY A 199 -8.44 12.41 -9.16
CA GLY A 199 -8.19 12.14 -7.74
C GLY A 199 -6.84 12.66 -7.26
N GLU A 200 -5.77 12.46 -8.05
CA GLU A 200 -4.43 12.98 -7.74
C GLU A 200 -4.38 14.52 -7.74
N ILE A 201 -5.08 15.19 -8.65
CA ILE A 201 -5.19 16.66 -8.62
C ILE A 201 -5.90 17.12 -7.35
N TYR A 202 -7.04 16.53 -7.00
CA TYR A 202 -7.75 16.86 -5.78
C TYR A 202 -6.88 16.65 -4.53
N ARG A 203 -6.09 15.57 -4.50
CA ARG A 203 -5.13 15.30 -3.42
C ARG A 203 -4.09 16.42 -3.30
N LYS A 204 -3.48 16.84 -4.42
CA LYS A 204 -2.50 17.94 -4.45
C LYS A 204 -3.09 19.29 -4.03
N MET A 205 -4.40 19.48 -4.19
CA MET A 205 -5.13 20.67 -3.76
C MET A 205 -5.68 20.58 -2.32
N GLY A 206 -5.44 19.47 -1.59
CA GLY A 206 -5.99 19.25 -0.24
C GLY A 206 -7.49 18.90 -0.20
N ARG A 207 -8.10 18.57 -1.34
CA ARG A 207 -9.52 18.20 -1.49
C ARG A 207 -9.71 16.69 -1.32
N HIS A 208 -9.44 16.20 -0.10
CA HIS A 208 -9.33 14.77 0.18
C HIS A 208 -10.62 13.97 -0.05
N LYS A 209 -11.81 14.57 0.15
CA LYS A 209 -13.09 13.88 -0.04
C LYS A 209 -13.35 13.58 -1.52
N GLU A 210 -13.14 14.56 -2.38
CA GLU A 210 -13.28 14.40 -3.83
C GLU A 210 -12.20 13.46 -4.39
N ALA A 211 -10.96 13.57 -3.89
CA ALA A 211 -9.88 12.65 -4.25
C ALA A 211 -10.26 11.19 -3.99
N LEU A 212 -10.74 10.89 -2.78
CA LEU A 212 -11.19 9.56 -2.40
C LEU A 212 -12.33 9.04 -3.28
N SER A 213 -13.33 9.88 -3.55
CA SER A 213 -14.47 9.50 -4.39
C SER A 213 -14.02 9.06 -5.78
N ASP A 214 -13.08 9.78 -6.39
CA ASP A 214 -12.58 9.48 -7.73
C ASP A 214 -11.64 8.28 -7.76
N LEU A 215 -10.79 8.12 -6.75
CA LEU A 215 -9.93 6.95 -6.61
C LEU A 215 -10.75 5.67 -6.38
N ASN A 216 -11.80 5.73 -5.57
CA ASN A 216 -12.74 4.62 -5.37
C ASN A 216 -13.52 4.29 -6.65
N LYS A 217 -13.93 5.31 -7.43
CA LYS A 217 -14.59 5.10 -8.71
C LYS A 217 -13.64 4.42 -9.71
N SER A 218 -12.41 4.92 -9.84
CA SER A 218 -11.37 4.30 -10.66
C SER A 218 -11.12 2.84 -10.26
N PHE A 219 -11.04 2.59 -8.95
CA PHE A 219 -10.88 1.25 -8.39
C PHE A 219 -12.05 0.33 -8.76
N GLY A 220 -13.30 0.77 -8.57
CA GLY A 220 -14.48 -0.01 -8.95
C GLY A 220 -14.52 -0.36 -10.44
N ILE A 221 -14.07 0.55 -11.31
CA ILE A 221 -13.96 0.30 -12.76
C ILE A 221 -12.87 -0.75 -13.04
N LYS A 222 -11.67 -0.59 -12.48
CA LYS A 222 -10.56 -1.53 -12.70
C LYS A 222 -10.90 -2.92 -12.17
N ALA A 223 -11.49 -3.01 -10.98
CA ALA A 223 -11.91 -4.26 -10.37
C ALA A 223 -12.98 -5.01 -11.17
N ASN A 224 -13.86 -4.30 -11.88
CA ASN A 224 -14.84 -4.92 -12.78
C ASN A 224 -14.23 -5.38 -14.12
N ASN A 225 -13.10 -4.79 -14.54
CA ASN A 225 -12.46 -5.04 -15.84
C ASN A 225 -11.32 -6.07 -15.79
N THR A 226 -10.75 -6.36 -14.62
CA THR A 226 -9.69 -7.36 -14.46
C THR A 226 -10.21 -8.62 -13.76
N THR A 227 -10.53 -9.65 -14.53
CA THR A 227 -10.79 -11.01 -13.99
C THR A 227 -9.53 -11.73 -13.48
N GLU A 228 -8.34 -11.14 -13.60
CA GLU A 228 -7.10 -11.72 -13.07
C GLU A 228 -6.17 -10.63 -12.54
N ASN A 229 -6.32 -10.30 -11.25
CA ASN A 229 -5.23 -9.95 -10.33
C ASN A 229 -5.85 -9.75 -8.96
N TYR A 230 -5.82 -10.81 -8.15
CA TYR A 230 -6.27 -10.75 -6.77
C TYR A 230 -5.38 -9.75 -6.01
N LEU A 231 -5.89 -8.55 -5.76
CA LEU A 231 -5.88 -8.11 -4.36
C LEU A 231 -6.43 -9.29 -3.57
N SER A 232 -5.65 -9.85 -2.64
CA SER A 232 -6.26 -10.79 -1.71
C SER A 232 -7.44 -10.05 -1.08
N LEU A 233 -8.62 -10.69 -1.05
CA LEU A 233 -9.80 -10.13 -0.38
C LEU A 233 -9.44 -9.62 1.03
N GLU A 234 -8.47 -10.29 1.64
CA GLU A 234 -7.81 -9.97 2.91
C GLU A 234 -7.17 -8.58 2.92
N SER A 235 -6.25 -8.22 1.99
CA SER A 235 -5.64 -6.87 1.98
C SER A 235 -6.66 -5.74 1.82
N VAL A 236 -7.72 -5.96 1.04
CA VAL A 236 -8.82 -4.98 0.87
C VAL A 236 -9.67 -4.87 2.13
N GLN A 237 -9.98 -6.01 2.76
CA GLN A 237 -10.70 -6.05 4.03
C GLN A 237 -9.90 -5.36 5.14
N THR A 238 -8.61 -5.64 5.25
CA THR A 238 -7.71 -5.01 6.22
C THR A 238 -7.61 -3.50 6.01
N PHE A 239 -7.47 -3.04 4.76
CA PHE A 239 -7.47 -1.61 4.44
C PHE A 239 -8.81 -0.96 4.79
N LYS A 240 -9.93 -1.61 4.44
CA LYS A 240 -11.28 -1.13 4.78
C LYS A 240 -11.47 -1.03 6.29
N ILE A 241 -11.05 -2.02 7.07
CA ILE A 241 -11.17 -2.02 8.53
C ILE A 241 -10.33 -0.88 9.11
N HIS A 242 -9.06 -0.76 8.72
CA HIS A 242 -8.22 0.35 9.16
C HIS A 242 -8.82 1.71 8.77
N TYR A 243 -9.38 1.84 7.56
CA TYR A 243 -9.98 3.08 7.09
C TYR A 243 -11.30 3.42 7.81
N GLU A 244 -12.18 2.44 8.05
CA GLU A 244 -13.42 2.61 8.84
C GLU A 244 -13.12 2.94 10.30
N TYR A 245 -12.11 2.29 10.87
CA TYR A 245 -11.57 2.60 12.19
C TYR A 245 -11.07 4.04 12.25
N GLN A 246 -10.41 4.52 11.19
CA GLN A 246 -9.93 5.90 11.10
C GLN A 246 -11.06 6.93 10.91
N LEU A 247 -12.07 6.64 10.09
CA LEU A 247 -13.16 7.57 9.76
C LEU A 247 -14.13 7.85 10.92
N ASN A 248 -14.30 6.91 11.85
CA ASN A 248 -15.21 7.06 12.99
C ASN A 248 -14.56 7.80 14.18
N ARG A 249 -13.33 8.32 14.01
CA ARG A 249 -12.56 8.99 15.07
C ARG A 249 -12.90 10.47 15.17
N PHE A 250 -13.23 10.90 16.39
CA PHE A 250 -13.36 12.32 16.73
C PHE A 250 -12.02 13.03 16.94
N ASN A 251 -10.91 12.29 17.05
CA ASN A 251 -9.58 12.84 17.34
C ASN A 251 -8.45 11.96 16.74
N VAL A 252 -8.19 12.12 15.44
CA VAL A 252 -7.16 11.35 14.70
C VAL A 252 -5.76 11.58 15.27
N ASP A 253 -5.50 12.79 15.76
CA ASP A 253 -4.20 13.25 16.24
C ASP A 253 -3.66 12.48 17.45
N ASN A 254 -4.54 11.89 18.27
CA ASN A 254 -4.14 11.26 19.54
C ASN A 254 -3.92 9.73 19.47
N TYR A 255 -4.46 9.05 18.45
CA TYR A 255 -4.63 7.57 18.50
C TYR A 255 -4.41 6.86 17.16
N GLY A 256 -4.37 7.58 16.03
CA GLY A 256 -4.29 6.95 14.71
C GLY A 256 -2.90 6.89 14.14
N ILE A 257 -2.48 5.70 13.68
CA ILE A 257 -1.36 5.62 12.74
C ILE A 257 -1.84 6.17 11.40
N GLU A 258 -1.19 7.22 10.90
CA GLU A 258 -1.61 7.82 9.63
C GLU A 258 -1.53 6.77 8.52
N ILE A 259 -2.55 6.71 7.66
CA ILE A 259 -2.60 5.77 6.54
C ILE A 259 -2.51 6.58 5.27
N TYR A 260 -1.38 6.48 4.58
CA TYR A 260 -1.13 7.20 3.34
C TYR A 260 -1.78 6.53 2.13
N GLY A 261 -2.06 5.22 2.21
CA GLY A 261 -2.77 4.48 1.18
C GLY A 261 -2.32 3.02 1.11
N MET A 262 -2.46 2.43 -0.08
CA MET A 262 -1.91 1.12 -0.41
C MET A 262 -0.87 1.27 -1.52
N THR A 263 0.19 0.48 -1.46
CA THR A 263 1.14 0.28 -2.55
C THR A 263 1.10 -1.18 -2.98
N TYR A 264 1.64 -1.46 -4.16
CA TYR A 264 1.79 -2.82 -4.66
C TYR A 264 3.28 -3.15 -4.68
N ASP A 265 3.67 -4.18 -3.93
CA ASP A 265 5.00 -4.75 -4.05
C ASP A 265 5.03 -5.71 -5.23
N SER A 266 5.70 -5.30 -6.29
CA SER A 266 5.85 -6.11 -7.50
C SER A 266 6.73 -7.35 -7.31
N PHE A 267 7.56 -7.38 -6.26
CA PHE A 267 8.44 -8.50 -5.96
C PHE A 267 7.66 -9.64 -5.28
N ASP A 268 7.01 -9.34 -4.16
CA ASP A 268 6.21 -10.32 -3.41
C ASP A 268 4.80 -10.52 -3.98
N LYS A 269 4.41 -9.69 -4.95
CA LYS A 269 3.06 -9.65 -5.56
C LYS A 269 1.96 -9.39 -4.54
N GLU A 270 2.28 -8.69 -3.46
CA GLU A 270 1.36 -8.36 -2.38
C GLU A 270 1.03 -6.87 -2.37
N TYR A 271 -0.17 -6.55 -1.88
CA TYR A 271 -0.55 -5.18 -1.63
C TYR A 271 -0.22 -4.83 -0.18
N LEU A 272 0.59 -3.79 -0.02
CA LEU A 272 1.04 -3.30 1.27
C LEU A 272 0.27 -2.03 1.63
N MET A 273 -0.14 -1.90 2.89
CA MET A 273 -0.63 -0.62 3.40
C MET A 273 0.56 0.26 3.75
N VAL A 274 0.50 1.53 3.36
CA VAL A 274 1.52 2.52 3.67
C VAL A 274 1.07 3.31 4.88
N PHE A 275 1.77 3.12 5.99
CA PHE A 275 1.51 3.80 7.25
C PHE A 275 2.51 4.93 7.53
N GLU A 276 2.17 5.79 8.49
CA GLU A 276 3.10 6.67 9.20
C GLU A 276 4.36 5.91 9.59
N TYR A 277 5.52 6.51 9.36
CA TYR A 277 6.78 5.88 9.70
C TYR A 277 6.96 5.82 11.22
N ALA A 278 6.94 4.61 11.78
CA ALA A 278 7.25 4.35 13.18
C ALA A 278 8.77 4.44 13.42
N ASP A 279 9.27 5.65 13.70
CA ASP A 279 10.70 5.94 13.84
C ASP A 279 11.38 5.19 15.01
N LYS A 280 10.59 4.60 15.91
CA LYS A 280 11.08 3.76 17.02
C LYS A 280 10.85 2.26 16.83
N GLY A 281 10.30 1.84 15.69
CA GLY A 281 9.94 0.45 15.41
C GLY A 281 8.70 0.01 16.20
N ASP A 282 8.54 -1.30 16.36
CA ASP A 282 7.49 -1.87 17.22
C ASP A 282 7.85 -1.79 18.72
N LEU A 283 6.86 -2.06 19.59
CA LEU A 283 7.03 -2.01 21.04
C LEU A 283 8.07 -3.01 21.54
N ARG A 284 8.17 -4.21 20.94
CA ARG A 284 9.15 -5.24 21.34
C ARG A 284 10.57 -4.75 21.10
N HIS A 285 10.84 -4.21 19.91
CA HIS A 285 12.12 -3.60 19.57
C HIS A 285 12.43 -2.38 20.43
N TYR A 286 11.44 -1.51 20.65
CA TYR A 286 11.60 -0.33 21.50
C TYR A 286 11.97 -0.70 22.93
N LEU A 287 11.28 -1.68 23.53
CA LEU A 287 11.58 -2.18 24.87
C LEU A 287 12.99 -2.76 24.93
N SER A 288 13.37 -3.65 24.00
CA SER A 288 14.70 -4.29 24.05
C SER A 288 15.86 -3.28 24.01
N LYS A 289 15.69 -2.17 23.29
CA LYS A 289 16.70 -1.09 23.19
C LYS A 289 16.70 -0.14 24.38
N ASN A 290 15.53 0.19 24.94
CA ASN A 290 15.39 1.27 25.92
C ASN A 290 15.07 0.77 27.33
N PHE A 291 14.98 -0.54 27.57
CA PHE A 291 14.51 -1.09 28.85
C PHE A 291 15.25 -0.55 30.07
N LYS A 292 16.58 -0.40 29.99
CA LYS A 292 17.42 0.10 31.09
C LYS A 292 17.24 1.58 31.40
N THR A 293 16.71 2.34 30.44
CA THR A 293 16.50 3.79 30.58
C THR A 293 15.05 4.16 30.86
N LEU A 294 14.12 3.22 30.70
CA LEU A 294 12.69 3.43 30.94
C LEU A 294 12.37 3.30 32.42
N ASP A 295 11.90 4.39 33.01
CA ASP A 295 11.30 4.37 34.36
C ASP A 295 9.85 3.85 34.32
N TRP A 296 9.31 3.51 35.49
CA TRP A 296 7.96 2.98 35.60
C TRP A 296 6.91 4.00 35.19
N LYS A 297 7.13 5.29 35.39
CA LYS A 297 6.21 6.33 34.93
C LYS A 297 6.06 6.31 33.41
N GLN A 298 7.16 6.19 32.67
CA GLN A 298 7.16 6.06 31.22
C GLN A 298 6.51 4.76 30.77
N LYS A 299 6.80 3.63 31.42
CA LYS A 299 6.17 2.33 31.15
C LYS A 299 4.66 2.37 31.34
N ILE A 300 4.18 2.99 32.42
CA ILE A 300 2.75 3.18 32.69
C ILE A 300 2.11 4.09 31.63
N LYS A 301 2.76 5.19 31.23
CA LYS A 301 2.27 6.08 30.15
C LYS A 301 2.10 5.33 28.83
N ILE A 302 3.06 4.48 28.46
CA ILE A 302 2.98 3.62 27.26
C ILE A 302 1.77 2.68 27.36
N LEU A 303 1.66 1.92 28.45
CA LEU A 303 0.56 0.96 28.64
C LEU A 303 -0.81 1.63 28.73
N ARG A 304 -0.90 2.80 29.35
CA ARG A 304 -2.13 3.58 29.41
C ARG A 304 -2.59 3.95 28.01
N THR A 305 -1.67 4.48 27.19
CA THR A 305 -1.98 4.88 25.81
C THR A 305 -2.39 3.69 24.94
N ILE A 306 -1.75 2.53 25.14
CA ILE A 306 -2.14 1.27 24.49
C ILE A 306 -3.55 0.86 24.93
N SER A 307 -3.86 0.94 26.21
CA SER A 307 -5.16 0.52 26.77
C SER A 307 -6.30 1.43 26.30
N ASP A 308 -6.04 2.74 26.18
CA ASP A 308 -6.96 3.73 25.62
C ASP A 308 -7.26 3.43 24.14
N ASN A 309 -6.22 3.18 23.34
CA ASN A 309 -6.36 2.76 21.94
C ASN A 309 -7.18 1.47 21.80
N LEU A 310 -6.91 0.48 22.65
CA LEU A 310 -7.60 -0.80 22.63
C LEU A 310 -9.08 -0.65 23.02
N ASP A 311 -9.40 0.17 24.03
CA ASP A 311 -10.79 0.46 24.40
C ASP A 311 -11.56 1.08 23.24
N TYR A 312 -10.90 1.99 22.50
CA TYR A 312 -11.47 2.58 21.31
C TYR A 312 -11.71 1.55 20.18
N ILE A 313 -10.76 0.65 19.92
CA ILE A 313 -10.97 -0.49 18.99
C ILE A 313 -12.19 -1.30 19.43
N HIS A 314 -12.24 -1.63 20.73
CA HIS A 314 -13.28 -2.43 21.33
C HIS A 314 -14.68 -1.84 21.21
N GLN A 315 -14.85 -0.56 20.90
CA GLN A 315 -16.19 0.00 20.65
C GLN A 315 -16.91 -0.69 19.48
N ASN A 316 -16.17 -1.04 18.41
CA ASN A 316 -16.74 -1.55 17.16
C ASN A 316 -16.09 -2.86 16.66
N TYR A 317 -14.86 -3.14 17.08
CA TYR A 317 -14.05 -4.24 16.58
C TYR A 317 -13.42 -5.05 17.73
N VAL A 318 -12.97 -6.26 17.40
CA VAL A 318 -12.02 -7.06 18.17
C VAL A 318 -10.73 -7.11 17.35
N HIS A 319 -9.57 -6.95 17.97
CA HIS A 319 -8.30 -6.90 17.25
C HIS A 319 -7.89 -8.27 16.70
N GLY A 320 -7.90 -9.30 17.56
CA GLY A 320 -7.72 -10.69 17.16
C GLY A 320 -6.29 -11.18 16.94
N ASP A 321 -5.31 -10.29 16.93
CA ASP A 321 -3.87 -10.59 16.88
C ASP A 321 -3.06 -9.49 17.57
N PHE A 322 -3.49 -9.16 18.80
CA PHE A 322 -2.92 -8.08 19.56
C PHE A 322 -1.65 -8.57 20.27
N HIS A 323 -0.48 -8.02 19.93
CA HIS A 323 0.80 -8.33 20.58
C HIS A 323 1.80 -7.19 20.39
N SER A 324 2.96 -7.24 21.06
CA SER A 324 3.96 -6.15 21.05
C SER A 324 4.56 -5.85 19.67
N GLY A 325 4.53 -6.81 18.74
CA GLY A 325 4.95 -6.60 17.34
C GLY A 325 3.96 -5.78 16.52
N ASN A 326 2.68 -5.79 16.90
CA ASN A 326 1.59 -5.06 16.25
C ASN A 326 1.30 -3.70 16.94
N ILE A 327 2.25 -3.20 17.72
CA ILE A 327 2.17 -1.88 18.36
C ILE A 327 3.37 -1.06 17.89
N LEU A 328 3.10 -0.06 17.05
CA LEU A 328 4.11 0.80 16.45
C LEU A 328 4.39 2.01 17.35
N MET A 329 5.67 2.35 17.51
CA MET A 329 6.15 3.39 18.40
C MET A 329 6.59 4.62 17.60
N ILE A 330 5.96 5.76 17.84
CA ILE A 330 6.18 7.00 17.10
C ILE A 330 6.61 8.14 18.03
N SER A 331 7.62 8.90 17.61
CA SER A 331 8.02 10.15 18.25
C SER A 331 7.09 11.29 17.86
N THR A 332 6.38 11.86 18.83
CA THR A 332 5.60 13.08 18.64
C THR A 332 6.25 14.26 19.36
N ARG A 333 5.99 15.47 18.85
CA ARG A 333 6.35 16.72 19.56
C ARG A 333 5.10 17.15 20.30
N GLU A 334 5.18 17.32 21.62
CA GLU A 334 4.03 17.74 22.42
C GLU A 334 3.49 19.09 21.92
N SER A 335 2.28 19.10 21.35
CA SER A 335 1.48 20.31 21.15
C SER A 335 0.37 20.32 22.17
N VAL A 336 0.45 21.20 23.17
CA VAL A 336 -0.63 21.37 24.14
C VAL A 336 -1.72 22.19 23.48
N ASN A 337 -2.84 21.54 23.15
CA ASN A 337 -4.05 22.22 22.70
C ASN A 337 -4.82 22.71 23.92
N ILE A 338 -4.72 24.00 24.24
CA ILE A 338 -5.52 24.61 25.32
C ILE A 338 -6.82 25.14 24.69
N PRO A 339 -7.98 24.54 24.99
CA PRO A 339 -9.26 25.12 24.59
C PRO A 339 -9.56 26.33 25.48
N TYR A 340 -9.92 27.46 24.87
CA TYR A 340 -10.47 28.60 25.60
C TYR A 340 -11.71 29.15 24.88
N LEU A 341 -12.62 29.69 25.68
CA LEU A 341 -13.87 30.27 25.19
C LEU A 341 -13.64 31.70 24.69
N VAL A 342 -13.99 31.94 23.43
CA VAL A 342 -14.13 33.29 22.86
C VAL A 342 -15.60 33.49 22.51
N GLY A 343 -16.35 34.06 23.46
CA GLY A 343 -17.81 34.10 23.37
C GLY A 343 -18.40 32.69 23.38
N ASP A 344 -19.30 32.39 22.44
CA ASP A 344 -19.97 31.08 22.32
C ASP A 344 -19.19 30.06 21.47
N LYS A 345 -17.93 30.35 21.12
CA LYS A 345 -17.07 29.47 20.32
C LYS A 345 -15.85 29.01 21.12
N VAL A 346 -15.54 27.72 21.01
CA VAL A 346 -14.27 27.16 21.51
C VAL A 346 -13.19 27.45 20.47
N ALA A 347 -12.17 28.20 20.86
CA ALA A 347 -10.95 28.37 20.08
C ALA A 347 -9.85 27.50 20.70
N VAL A 348 -9.10 26.80 19.84
CA VAL A 348 -7.94 25.99 20.25
C VAL A 348 -6.69 26.77 19.88
N ILE A 349 -5.86 27.12 20.86
CA ILE A 349 -4.49 27.57 20.61
C ILE A 349 -3.58 26.38 20.88
N SER A 350 -2.78 26.02 19.88
CA SER A 350 -1.68 25.08 20.05
C SER A 350 -0.48 25.84 20.64
N LEU A 351 -0.15 25.53 21.88
CA LEU A 351 1.10 25.97 22.51
C LEU A 351 2.14 24.89 22.31
N ASN A 352 3.24 25.25 21.63
CA ASN A 352 4.43 24.41 21.57
C ASN A 352 5.19 24.58 22.89
N GLU A 353 5.03 23.65 23.83
CA GLU A 353 5.98 23.51 24.93
C GLU A 353 7.20 22.76 24.36
N GLY A 354 8.34 23.45 24.24
CA GLY A 354 9.43 23.08 23.32
C GLY A 354 10.08 21.71 23.51
N ASP A 355 10.80 21.26 22.47
CA ASP A 355 11.81 20.18 22.32
C ASP A 355 11.64 18.82 23.05
N LYS A 356 10.61 18.59 23.87
CA LYS A 356 10.32 17.28 24.46
C LYS A 356 9.66 16.37 23.44
N ILE A 357 10.39 15.31 23.09
CA ILE A 357 9.88 14.22 22.27
C ILE A 357 9.06 13.29 23.19
N SER A 358 7.76 13.17 22.93
CA SER A 358 6.90 12.13 23.50
C SER A 358 6.92 10.89 22.61
N ILE A 359 6.71 9.72 23.21
CA ILE A 359 6.61 8.45 22.49
C ILE A 359 5.16 7.99 22.58
N GLU A 360 4.54 7.82 21.43
CA GLU A 360 3.14 7.41 21.31
C GLU A 360 3.05 6.01 20.69
N PRO A 361 2.55 5.01 21.44
CA PRO A 361 2.23 3.71 20.90
C PRO A 361 0.92 3.76 20.10
N LYS A 362 0.93 3.19 18.90
CA LYS A 362 -0.23 3.08 18.01
C LYS A 362 -0.44 1.62 17.64
N ILE A 363 -1.65 1.11 17.87
CA ILE A 363 -2.00 -0.27 17.54
C ILE A 363 -2.18 -0.39 16.02
N SER A 364 -1.54 -1.38 15.40
CA SER A 364 -1.54 -1.66 13.97
C SER A 364 -1.92 -3.11 13.67
N ASP A 365 -1.92 -3.47 12.38
CA ASP A 365 -2.22 -4.83 11.92
C ASP A 365 -3.58 -5.38 12.38
N LEU A 366 -4.61 -4.64 11.99
CA LEU A 366 -6.00 -5.08 12.09
C LEU A 366 -6.37 -6.18 11.05
N GLY A 367 -5.39 -6.91 10.50
CA GLY A 367 -5.62 -7.92 9.46
C GLY A 367 -6.52 -9.06 9.90
N LEU A 368 -6.45 -9.41 11.19
CA LEU A 368 -7.31 -10.40 11.84
C LEU A 368 -8.47 -9.76 12.62
N SER A 369 -8.65 -8.45 12.51
CA SER A 369 -9.70 -7.74 13.23
C SER A 369 -11.07 -8.01 12.64
N ARG A 370 -12.07 -8.01 13.52
CA ARG A 370 -13.45 -8.31 13.13
C ARG A 370 -14.43 -7.34 13.77
N LYS A 371 -15.47 -6.96 13.03
CA LYS A 371 -16.56 -6.18 13.58
C LYS A 371 -17.41 -7.05 14.51
N ILE A 372 -17.84 -6.50 15.64
CA ILE A 372 -18.48 -7.28 16.72
C ILE A 372 -19.77 -7.99 16.24
N ASN A 373 -20.50 -7.41 15.29
CA ASN A 373 -21.79 -7.89 14.82
C ASN A 373 -21.75 -8.60 13.44
N GLU A 374 -20.55 -8.87 12.90
CA GLU A 374 -20.44 -9.48 11.57
C GLU A 374 -20.56 -11.01 11.64
N PRO A 375 -21.34 -11.65 10.74
CA PRO A 375 -21.52 -13.09 10.73
C PRO A 375 -20.19 -13.82 10.45
N THR A 376 -19.98 -14.91 11.18
CA THR A 376 -18.72 -15.66 11.23
C THR A 376 -18.41 -16.37 9.91
N ALA A 377 -17.22 -16.14 9.37
CA ALA A 377 -16.59 -17.05 8.41
C ALA A 377 -15.81 -18.15 9.16
N ASN A 378 -15.91 -19.40 8.70
CA ASN A 378 -15.13 -20.53 9.24
C ASN A 378 -13.66 -20.47 8.79
N LYS A 379 -12.93 -19.40 9.13
CA LYS A 379 -11.48 -19.31 8.93
C LYS A 379 -10.78 -19.58 10.26
N LYS A 380 -9.82 -20.51 10.28
CA LYS A 380 -8.90 -20.70 11.41
C LYS A 380 -7.96 -19.49 11.42
N LEU A 381 -8.12 -18.60 12.39
CA LEU A 381 -7.21 -17.47 12.61
C LEU A 381 -6.06 -17.95 13.49
N CYS A 382 -4.82 -17.75 13.04
CA CYS A 382 -3.63 -18.05 13.81
C CYS A 382 -2.80 -16.76 13.93
N GLY A 383 -2.83 -16.15 15.12
CA GLY A 383 -1.95 -15.04 15.51
C GLY A 383 -0.67 -15.55 16.18
N GLU A 384 0.10 -14.66 16.81
CA GLU A 384 1.33 -15.05 17.53
C GLU A 384 1.01 -15.98 18.72
N VAL A 385 1.47 -17.24 18.66
CA VAL A 385 1.19 -18.29 19.66
C VAL A 385 1.56 -17.86 21.09
N SER A 386 2.68 -17.16 21.23
CA SER A 386 3.23 -16.71 22.51
C SER A 386 2.43 -15.58 23.16
N SER A 387 1.51 -14.95 22.42
CA SER A 387 0.64 -13.87 22.91
C SER A 387 -0.83 -14.26 22.90
N SER A 388 -1.22 -15.33 22.22
CA SER A 388 -2.60 -15.76 22.04
C SER A 388 -3.26 -16.28 23.32
N ALA A 389 -4.53 -15.90 23.53
CA ALA A 389 -5.33 -16.41 24.63
C ALA A 389 -5.62 -17.92 24.51
N PRO A 390 -5.70 -18.67 25.63
CA PRO A 390 -5.93 -20.11 25.62
C PRO A 390 -7.15 -20.55 24.80
N GLU A 391 -8.24 -19.79 24.88
CA GLU A 391 -9.47 -20.10 24.16
C GLU A 391 -9.34 -19.90 22.64
N VAL A 392 -8.50 -18.96 22.20
CA VAL A 392 -8.23 -18.70 20.76
C VAL A 392 -7.34 -19.81 20.19
N LEU A 393 -6.36 -20.28 20.96
CA LEU A 393 -5.52 -21.44 20.59
C LEU A 393 -6.33 -22.72 20.36
N LEU A 394 -7.46 -22.87 21.05
CA LEU A 394 -8.42 -23.98 20.84
C LEU A 394 -9.30 -23.80 19.58
N GLY A 395 -9.05 -22.76 18.79
CA GLY A 395 -9.80 -22.45 17.58
C GLY A 395 -11.10 -21.70 17.83
N LYS A 396 -11.35 -21.16 19.03
CA LYS A 396 -12.46 -20.20 19.21
C LYS A 396 -12.10 -18.88 18.55
N GLN A 397 -13.13 -18.16 18.11
CA GLN A 397 -12.95 -16.84 17.52
C GLN A 397 -12.43 -15.84 18.56
N PRO A 398 -11.55 -14.91 18.18
CA PRO A 398 -11.09 -13.87 19.09
C PRO A 398 -12.24 -13.02 19.64
N THR A 399 -12.12 -12.61 20.90
CA THR A 399 -13.06 -11.74 21.60
C THR A 399 -12.34 -10.54 22.24
N ARG A 400 -13.09 -9.59 22.79
CA ARG A 400 -12.47 -8.48 23.53
C ARG A 400 -11.64 -9.01 24.70
N GLU A 401 -12.16 -10.02 25.40
CA GLU A 401 -11.51 -10.67 26.53
C GLU A 401 -10.22 -11.39 26.11
N SER A 402 -10.14 -11.92 24.88
CA SER A 402 -8.87 -12.47 24.37
C SER A 402 -7.84 -11.39 24.08
N ASP A 403 -8.24 -10.23 23.55
CA ASP A 403 -7.31 -9.10 23.39
C ASP A 403 -6.80 -8.61 24.76
N ILE A 404 -7.62 -8.64 25.81
CA ILE A 404 -7.20 -8.30 27.18
C ILE A 404 -6.20 -9.31 27.74
N TYR A 405 -6.35 -10.59 27.42
CA TYR A 405 -5.31 -11.57 27.76
C TYR A 405 -3.97 -11.17 27.15
N CYS A 406 -3.96 -10.82 25.85
CA CYS A 406 -2.76 -10.38 25.18
C CYS A 406 -2.17 -9.10 25.78
N LEU A 407 -3.01 -8.15 26.23
CA LEU A 407 -2.55 -6.98 26.98
C LEU A 407 -1.78 -7.37 28.25
N GLY A 408 -2.24 -8.40 28.96
CA GLY A 408 -1.51 -8.97 30.11
C GLY A 408 -0.16 -9.59 29.73
N ILE A 409 -0.05 -10.21 28.56
CA ILE A 409 1.23 -10.69 28.02
C ILE A 409 2.16 -9.51 27.72
N ILE A 410 1.67 -8.46 27.06
CA ILE A 410 2.43 -7.22 26.80
C ILE A 410 2.90 -6.58 28.10
N MET A 411 2.07 -6.59 29.16
CA MET A 411 2.48 -6.10 30.48
C MET A 411 3.67 -6.89 31.04
N SER A 412 3.76 -8.20 30.78
CA SER A 412 4.93 -9.00 31.13
C SER A 412 6.17 -8.56 30.35
N GLU A 413 6.05 -8.30 29.04
CA GLU A 413 7.15 -7.81 28.20
C GLU A 413 7.64 -6.43 28.65
N VAL A 414 6.74 -5.51 29.01
CA VAL A 414 7.09 -4.19 29.56
C VAL A 414 7.83 -4.30 30.89
N SER A 415 7.49 -5.32 31.68
CA SER A 415 8.18 -5.64 32.94
C SER A 415 9.59 -6.20 32.71
N THR A 416 9.80 -7.06 31.70
CA THR A 416 11.07 -7.77 31.48
C THR A 416 11.99 -7.17 30.42
N GLY A 417 11.44 -6.37 29.50
CA GLY A 417 12.12 -5.89 28.29
C GLY A 417 12.38 -6.98 27.25
N LYS A 418 11.75 -8.15 27.41
CA LYS A 418 12.06 -9.39 26.68
C LYS A 418 10.78 -10.02 26.11
N PRO A 419 10.87 -10.77 25.00
CA PRO A 419 9.72 -11.52 24.47
C PRO A 419 9.12 -12.47 25.51
N PRO A 420 7.81 -12.77 25.43
CA PRO A 420 7.17 -13.67 26.37
C PRO A 420 7.76 -15.08 26.22
N PHE A 421 7.92 -15.78 27.34
CA PHE A 421 8.48 -17.14 27.41
C PHE A 421 9.93 -17.30 26.87
N GLU A 422 10.71 -16.22 26.72
CA GLU A 422 12.09 -16.28 26.19
C GLU A 422 13.00 -17.28 26.92
N ASN A 423 12.84 -17.44 28.24
CA ASN A 423 13.66 -18.35 29.05
C ASN A 423 13.25 -19.84 28.90
N ILE A 424 12.25 -20.14 28.06
CA ILE A 424 11.67 -21.48 27.92
C ILE A 424 11.94 -22.00 26.50
N SER A 425 12.92 -22.91 26.37
CA SER A 425 13.20 -23.58 25.08
C SER A 425 12.11 -24.61 24.76
N ARG A 426 11.18 -24.27 23.87
CA ARG A 426 10.02 -25.10 23.49
C ARG A 426 9.65 -24.94 22.02
N THR A 427 9.06 -25.98 21.43
CA THR A 427 8.42 -25.90 20.11
C THR A 427 7.04 -25.24 20.23
N ALA A 428 6.54 -24.61 19.16
CA ALA A 428 5.25 -23.91 19.16
C ALA A 428 4.09 -24.77 19.70
N ILE A 429 3.97 -26.04 19.25
CA ILE A 429 2.94 -26.98 19.71
C ILE A 429 3.05 -27.27 21.21
N SER A 430 4.27 -27.41 21.75
CA SER A 430 4.47 -27.66 23.18
C SER A 430 4.11 -26.44 24.04
N LEU A 431 4.33 -25.23 23.52
CA LEU A 431 4.00 -23.99 24.21
C LEU A 431 2.48 -23.76 24.26
N GLU A 432 1.74 -24.05 23.18
CA GLU A 432 0.27 -23.95 23.14
C GLU A 432 -0.39 -24.79 24.24
N ILE A 433 0.05 -26.04 24.40
CA ILE A 433 -0.48 -26.98 25.41
C ILE A 433 -0.21 -26.45 26.83
N ASP A 434 0.96 -25.88 27.07
CA ASP A 434 1.32 -25.39 28.40
C ASP A 434 0.58 -24.10 28.75
N ILE A 435 0.41 -23.18 27.78
CA ILE A 435 -0.43 -21.98 27.95
C ILE A 435 -1.87 -22.38 28.30
N TYR A 436 -2.41 -23.39 27.61
CA TYR A 436 -3.71 -23.97 27.91
C TYR A 436 -3.78 -24.56 29.32
N ASN A 437 -2.70 -25.17 29.80
CA ASN A 437 -2.60 -25.72 31.16
C ASN A 437 -2.27 -24.66 32.23
N GLY A 438 -2.36 -23.36 31.91
CA GLY A 438 -2.20 -22.27 32.87
C GLY A 438 -0.78 -21.68 32.94
N LEU A 439 0.12 -22.02 32.02
CA LEU A 439 1.42 -21.34 31.92
C LEU A 439 1.21 -19.85 31.64
N ARG A 440 1.93 -19.01 32.36
CA ARG A 440 1.96 -17.55 32.18
C ARG A 440 3.41 -17.06 32.19
N PRO A 441 3.72 -15.96 31.48
CA PRO A 441 5.06 -15.42 31.45
C PRO A 441 5.47 -14.85 32.83
N GLU A 442 6.77 -14.79 33.05
CA GLU A 442 7.36 -14.27 34.29
C GLU A 442 7.57 -12.75 34.22
N PHE A 443 7.57 -12.11 35.39
CA PHE A 443 7.85 -10.68 35.55
C PHE A 443 9.30 -10.49 36.03
N ALA A 444 9.90 -9.34 35.70
CA ALA A 444 11.23 -9.02 36.18
C ALA A 444 11.26 -8.89 37.71
N SER A 445 12.42 -9.24 38.30
CA SER A 445 12.66 -9.02 39.72
C SER A 445 12.48 -7.54 40.09
N GLY A 446 11.74 -7.28 41.16
CA GLY A 446 11.41 -5.92 41.60
C GLY A 446 10.22 -5.28 40.90
N THR A 447 9.51 -5.99 40.02
CA THR A 447 8.25 -5.48 39.44
C THR A 447 7.21 -5.25 40.55
N PRO A 448 6.52 -4.08 40.57
CA PRO A 448 5.51 -3.76 41.59
C PRO A 448 4.40 -4.80 41.72
N ASP A 449 4.01 -5.15 42.95
CA ASP A 449 2.98 -6.17 43.21
C ASP A 449 1.62 -5.77 42.65
N VAL A 450 1.27 -4.48 42.75
CA VAL A 450 0.02 -3.94 42.18
C VAL A 450 -0.03 -4.10 40.65
N TYR A 451 1.12 -4.00 39.98
CA TYR A 451 1.24 -4.21 38.55
C TYR A 451 1.11 -5.68 38.18
N ILE A 452 1.80 -6.57 38.90
CA ILE A 452 1.72 -8.03 38.69
C ILE A 452 0.27 -8.49 38.89
N LYS A 453 -0.42 -7.96 39.90
CA LYS A 453 -1.83 -8.30 40.17
C LYS A 453 -2.74 -7.95 38.99
N LEU A 454 -2.61 -6.73 38.44
CA LEU A 454 -3.40 -6.30 37.28
C LEU A 454 -3.08 -7.15 36.05
N ALA A 455 -1.80 -7.38 35.75
CA ALA A 455 -1.39 -8.20 34.61
C ALA A 455 -1.92 -9.64 34.71
N LYS A 456 -1.90 -10.24 35.92
CA LYS A 456 -2.48 -11.56 36.16
C LYS A 456 -4.01 -11.58 36.01
N GLN A 457 -4.71 -10.51 36.41
CA GLN A 457 -6.15 -10.37 36.18
C GLN A 457 -6.48 -10.29 34.68
N CYS A 458 -5.66 -9.58 33.89
CA CYS A 458 -5.78 -9.59 32.44
C CYS A 458 -5.60 -11.00 31.85
N MET A 459 -4.71 -11.81 32.41
CA MET A 459 -4.42 -13.17 31.95
C MET A 459 -5.21 -14.28 32.67
N ASP A 460 -6.35 -13.97 33.30
CA ASP A 460 -7.17 -14.97 34.00
C ASP A 460 -7.60 -16.09 33.04
N ASP A 461 -7.63 -17.33 33.54
CA ASP A 461 -8.07 -18.50 32.76
C ASP A 461 -9.53 -18.37 32.33
N ASP A 462 -10.36 -17.69 33.12
CA ASP A 462 -11.75 -17.40 32.82
C ASP A 462 -11.86 -16.03 32.11
N PRO A 463 -12.20 -16.00 30.80
CA PRO A 463 -12.32 -14.75 30.06
C PRO A 463 -13.31 -13.76 30.68
N THR A 464 -14.33 -14.24 31.40
CA THR A 464 -15.36 -13.38 32.00
C THR A 464 -14.88 -12.61 33.23
N LYS A 465 -13.73 -13.01 33.81
CA LYS A 465 -13.10 -12.33 34.95
C LYS A 465 -12.07 -11.29 34.54
N ARG A 466 -11.67 -11.27 33.26
CA ARG A 466 -10.72 -10.30 32.74
C ARG A 466 -11.36 -8.91 32.73
N PRO A 467 -10.61 -7.85 33.07
CA PRO A 467 -11.12 -6.47 33.01
C PRO A 467 -11.40 -6.05 31.56
N THR A 468 -12.10 -4.93 31.38
CA THR A 468 -12.20 -4.29 30.06
C THR A 468 -10.98 -3.42 29.78
N ALA A 469 -10.72 -3.11 28.51
CA ALA A 469 -9.63 -2.20 28.12
C ALA A 469 -9.77 -0.83 28.82
N LYS A 470 -11.00 -0.31 28.91
CA LYS A 470 -11.32 0.88 29.72
C LYS A 470 -10.91 0.75 31.18
N SER A 471 -11.24 -0.36 31.84
CA SER A 471 -10.91 -0.55 33.26
C SER A 471 -9.39 -0.62 33.48
N VAL A 472 -8.64 -1.25 32.56
CA VAL A 472 -7.18 -1.26 32.60
C VAL A 472 -6.62 0.15 32.37
N TYR A 473 -7.17 0.89 31.40
CA TYR A 473 -6.82 2.29 31.15
C TYR A 473 -7.01 3.18 32.38
N GLU A 474 -8.19 3.11 33.02
CA GLU A 474 -8.53 3.89 34.22
C GLU A 474 -7.54 3.57 35.36
N GLN A 475 -7.23 2.29 35.59
CA GLN A 475 -6.28 1.88 36.61
C GLN A 475 -4.86 2.40 36.35
N LEU A 476 -4.40 2.37 35.10
CA LEU A 476 -3.09 2.89 34.69
C LEU A 476 -3.06 4.43 34.76
N GLN A 477 -4.17 5.09 34.43
CA GLN A 477 -4.33 6.53 34.57
C GLN A 477 -4.22 6.97 36.03
N ASP A 478 -4.86 6.25 36.94
CA ASP A 478 -4.76 6.51 38.38
C ASP A 478 -3.30 6.40 38.86
N TRP A 479 -2.56 5.37 38.42
CA TRP A 479 -1.15 5.23 38.77
C TRP A 479 -0.28 6.34 38.18
N GLU A 480 -0.52 6.76 36.94
CA GLU A 480 0.20 7.90 36.34
C GLU A 480 -0.07 9.20 37.12
N ILE A 481 -1.31 9.44 37.53
CA ILE A 481 -1.67 10.61 38.37
C ILE A 481 -0.92 10.55 39.70
N ILE A 482 -0.93 9.39 40.38
CA ILE A 482 -0.23 9.19 41.66
C ILE A 482 1.28 9.44 41.53
N LEU A 483 1.90 9.03 40.42
CA LEU A 483 3.32 9.25 40.16
C LEU A 483 3.67 10.72 39.89
N ASN A 484 2.70 11.53 39.47
CA ASN A 484 2.85 12.94 39.12
C ASN A 484 2.54 13.92 40.25
N MET A 485 1.65 13.56 41.18
CA MET A 485 1.24 14.41 42.30
C MET A 485 2.38 14.67 43.30
N GLU A 486 2.25 15.72 44.10
CA GLU A 486 3.13 15.93 45.25
C GLU A 486 2.76 14.97 46.40
N GLN A 487 3.73 14.59 47.22
CA GLN A 487 3.51 13.55 48.25
C GLN A 487 2.48 13.95 49.32
N ASN A 488 2.39 15.25 49.63
CA ASN A 488 1.41 15.85 50.56
C ASN A 488 -0.04 15.79 50.05
N GLU A 489 -0.27 15.52 48.76
CA GLU A 489 -1.59 15.42 48.15
C GLU A 489 -2.13 13.97 48.13
N LEU A 490 -1.29 12.99 48.47
CA LEU A 490 -1.61 11.57 48.39
C LEU A 490 -2.07 11.00 49.73
N ASN A 491 -3.03 10.08 49.69
CA ASN A 491 -3.40 9.28 50.86
C ASN A 491 -2.39 8.14 51.09
N GLU A 492 -2.50 7.45 52.24
CA GLU A 492 -1.54 6.40 52.64
C GLU A 492 -1.44 5.24 51.62
N GLU A 493 -2.57 4.82 51.04
CA GLU A 493 -2.62 3.76 50.03
C GLU A 493 -1.93 4.19 48.73
N GLN A 494 -2.20 5.40 48.26
CA GLN A 494 -1.56 5.98 47.07
C GLN A 494 -0.05 6.15 47.28
N ILE A 495 0.39 6.54 48.48
CA ILE A 495 1.81 6.61 48.83
C ILE A 495 2.44 5.20 48.76
N GLN A 496 1.75 4.17 49.25
CA GLN A 496 2.25 2.80 49.17
C GLN A 496 2.38 2.32 47.72
N ILE A 497 1.39 2.63 46.88
CA ILE A 497 1.43 2.34 45.43
C ILE A 497 2.61 3.06 44.78
N ARG A 498 2.75 4.37 45.02
CA ARG A 498 3.84 5.20 44.50
C ARG A 498 5.21 4.62 44.87
N ASN A 499 5.39 4.26 46.13
CA ASN A 499 6.65 3.72 46.63
C ASN A 499 7.02 2.40 45.96
N GLN A 500 6.05 1.52 45.66
CA GLN A 500 6.36 0.28 44.92
C GLN A 500 7.00 0.58 43.56
N PHE A 501 6.46 1.54 42.80
CA PHE A 501 7.01 1.93 41.50
C PHE A 501 8.39 2.60 41.63
N LEU A 502 8.55 3.55 42.57
CA LEU A 502 9.81 4.25 42.77
C LEU A 502 10.94 3.33 43.26
N GLU A 503 10.64 2.35 44.12
CA GLU A 503 11.63 1.34 44.52
C GLU A 503 11.99 0.42 43.34
N ALA A 504 11.02 0.07 42.51
CA ALA A 504 11.27 -0.74 41.32
C ALA A 504 12.20 -0.04 40.30
N ASP A 505 12.09 1.29 40.15
CA ASP A 505 13.01 2.08 39.32
C ASP A 505 14.46 2.05 39.79
N LYS A 506 14.68 2.00 41.12
CA LYS A 506 16.03 1.86 41.70
C LYS A 506 16.66 0.51 41.35
N ILE A 507 15.86 -0.54 41.30
CA ILE A 507 16.33 -1.89 40.94
C ILE A 507 16.73 -1.94 39.46
N ILE A 508 15.91 -1.36 38.57
CA ILE A 508 16.19 -1.29 37.12
C ILE A 508 17.47 -0.48 36.84
N SER A 509 17.68 0.61 37.58
CA SER A 509 18.84 1.49 37.45
C SER A 509 20.14 0.91 38.04
N SER A 510 20.07 -0.22 38.75
CA SER A 510 21.24 -0.84 39.36
C SER A 510 22.07 -1.63 38.32
N PRO A 511 23.41 -1.52 38.33
CA PRO A 511 24.26 -2.33 37.46
C PRO A 511 24.20 -3.80 37.93
N THR A 512 23.33 -4.59 37.32
CA THR A 512 23.23 -6.02 37.60
C THR A 512 24.40 -6.77 36.96
N ASN A 513 25.43 -7.01 37.77
CA ASN A 513 26.43 -8.07 37.55
C ASN A 513 25.75 -9.43 37.79
N THR A 514 25.12 -10.00 36.77
CA THR A 514 24.72 -11.41 36.78
C THR A 514 25.11 -12.06 35.47
N SER A 515 26.37 -12.50 35.44
CA SER A 515 26.82 -13.62 34.62
C SER A 515 25.95 -14.84 34.94
N LEU A 516 25.09 -15.24 34.01
CA LEU A 516 24.58 -16.61 33.92
C LEU A 516 25.06 -17.19 32.60
N LYS A 517 26.02 -18.12 32.75
CA LYS A 517 26.72 -18.92 31.76
C LYS A 517 25.92 -19.15 30.47
N HIS A 518 26.42 -18.58 29.38
CA HIS A 518 26.14 -19.06 28.03
C HIS A 518 26.68 -20.50 27.91
N HIS A 519 25.79 -21.46 27.78
CA HIS A 519 26.10 -22.73 27.15
C HIS A 519 25.19 -22.89 25.93
N ASP A 520 25.85 -22.99 24.78
CA ASP A 520 25.39 -23.50 23.50
C ASP A 520 24.37 -22.62 22.76
N ALA A 521 24.86 -21.46 22.31
CA ALA A 521 24.32 -20.79 21.12
C ALA A 521 24.64 -21.67 19.90
N VAL A 522 23.70 -22.55 19.55
CA VAL A 522 23.62 -23.10 18.20
C VAL A 522 22.87 -22.06 17.38
N ASP A 523 23.64 -21.23 16.68
CA ASP A 523 23.17 -20.44 15.55
C ASP A 523 22.50 -21.39 14.54
N ILE A 524 21.17 -21.40 14.50
CA ILE A 524 20.44 -21.81 13.29
C ILE A 524 20.18 -20.52 12.51
N CYS A 525 21.27 -20.00 11.96
CA CYS A 525 21.24 -19.12 10.82
C CYS A 525 20.93 -20.01 9.61
N GLN A 526 19.68 -20.08 9.18
CA GLN A 526 19.37 -20.66 7.88
C GLN A 526 19.81 -19.66 6.80
N SER A 527 21.02 -19.89 6.32
CA SER A 527 21.52 -19.38 5.05
C SER A 527 20.57 -19.80 3.93
N ILE A 528 19.95 -18.83 3.28
CA ILE A 528 19.49 -19.01 1.90
C ILE A 528 20.48 -18.24 1.03
N SER A 529 21.15 -19.00 0.19
CA SER A 529 22.15 -18.61 -0.79
C SER A 529 21.73 -17.43 -1.66
N GLU A 530 22.62 -16.46 -1.82
CA GLU A 530 22.66 -15.56 -2.98
C GLU A 530 22.70 -16.38 -4.28
N PRO A 531 21.94 -15.97 -5.31
CA PRO A 531 22.40 -16.07 -6.67
C PRO A 531 22.91 -14.70 -7.13
N GLU A 532 24.09 -14.78 -7.73
CA GLU A 532 24.86 -13.75 -8.42
C GLU A 532 24.02 -12.67 -9.13
N THR A 533 24.47 -11.44 -8.87
CA THR A 533 24.24 -10.24 -9.69
C THR A 533 24.41 -10.52 -11.18
N SER A 534 23.36 -10.28 -11.96
CA SER A 534 23.52 -9.77 -13.33
C SER A 534 22.37 -8.80 -13.66
N GLU A 535 22.76 -7.75 -14.35
CA GLU A 535 22.01 -6.58 -14.77
C GLU A 535 20.66 -6.90 -15.42
N ILE A 536 19.63 -6.08 -15.16
CA ILE A 536 18.91 -5.23 -16.13
C ILE A 536 17.80 -4.48 -15.39
N SER A 537 17.91 -3.16 -15.37
CA SER A 537 16.89 -2.22 -14.97
C SER A 537 15.87 -2.03 -16.09
N GLU A 538 14.58 -2.25 -15.85
CA GLU A 538 13.50 -1.63 -16.65
C GLU A 538 12.30 -1.25 -15.76
N PRO A 539 11.69 -0.06 -15.96
CA PRO A 539 10.49 0.39 -15.25
C PRO A 539 9.22 -0.23 -15.86
N ILE A 540 8.31 -0.73 -15.03
CA ILE A 540 7.00 -1.25 -15.46
C ILE A 540 6.03 -0.08 -15.66
N ASP A 541 5.67 0.11 -16.94
CA ASP A 541 4.73 1.09 -17.50
C ASP A 541 3.27 0.70 -17.18
N ILE A 542 2.58 1.51 -16.38
CA ILE A 542 1.13 1.40 -16.15
C ILE A 542 0.40 2.10 -17.31
N THR A 543 0.40 1.49 -18.50
CA THR A 543 -0.54 1.85 -19.56
C THR A 543 -1.17 0.62 -20.23
N ASP A 544 -2.50 0.60 -20.12
CA ASP A 544 -3.51 0.02 -21.03
C ASP A 544 -4.10 -1.36 -20.66
N PRO A 545 -5.45 -1.42 -20.52
CA PRO A 545 -6.25 -1.70 -21.71
C PRO A 545 -7.52 -0.85 -21.80
N GLU A 546 -7.49 0.21 -22.60
CA GLU A 546 -8.64 0.85 -23.24
C GLU A 546 -8.15 1.73 -24.41
N ILE A 547 -7.66 1.07 -25.47
CA ILE A 547 -7.69 1.62 -26.84
C ILE A 547 -8.49 0.65 -27.70
N SER A 548 -9.78 0.54 -27.41
CA SER A 548 -10.79 0.21 -28.41
C SER A 548 -11.50 1.53 -28.75
N ASP A 549 -10.93 2.29 -29.67
CA ASP A 549 -11.61 3.27 -30.54
C ASP A 549 -10.57 4.22 -31.14
N LEU A 550 -9.74 3.68 -32.03
CA LEU A 550 -9.04 4.49 -33.01
C LEU A 550 -9.27 3.83 -34.37
N GLU A 551 -10.33 4.26 -35.05
CA GLU A 551 -10.47 4.10 -36.49
C GLU A 551 -9.27 4.81 -37.14
N ILE A 552 -8.21 4.04 -37.41
CA ILE A 552 -7.29 4.38 -38.49
C ILE A 552 -8.11 4.15 -39.76
N LYS A 553 -8.62 5.25 -40.32
CA LYS A 553 -9.25 5.27 -41.65
C LYS A 553 -8.26 4.85 -42.73
#